data_AF-A0A6C0F8J1-F1
#
_entry.id   AF-A0A6C0F8J1-F1
#
_cell.length_a   1.000
_cell.length_b   1.000
_cell.length_c   1.000
_cell.angle_alpha   90.00
_cell.angle_beta   90.00
_cell.angle_gamma   90.00
#
_symmetry.space_group_name_H-M   'P 1'
#
loop_
_entity.id
_entity.type
_entity.pdbx_description
1 polymer ?
#
loop_
_entity_poly.entity_id
_entity_poly.type
_entity_poly.pdbx_seq_one_letter_code
_entity_poly.pdbx_strand_id
1 'polypeptide(L)'
;MNKVTDNVELDFPARMSDGRQFTDYRQNCLMNNNITGAKGSWLDRYYLINNAEAVHAQMMKKEAEKTKCTKCTDNTVLPVRTIINCSPVGCNYKMNDPMGIGQGRA
;
A
#
# COMPACT_ATOMS: atom_id res chain seq x y z
N MET A 1 9.98 26.10 0.96
CA MET A 1 10.06 24.77 1.58
C MET A 1 8.89 23.96 1.06
N ASN A 2 9.08 23.25 -0.05
CA ASN A 2 8.02 22.47 -0.69
C ASN A 2 7.75 21.24 0.19
N LYS A 3 6.53 21.15 0.74
CA LYS A 3 6.09 19.96 1.47
C LYS A 3 6.07 18.79 0.47
N VAL A 4 6.50 17.62 0.92
CA VAL A 4 6.42 16.39 0.13
C VAL A 4 4.94 16.15 -0.19
N THR A 5 4.61 16.14 -1.48
CA THR A 5 3.23 16.09 -2.01
C THR A 5 2.47 14.84 -1.57
N ASP A 6 3.20 13.78 -1.25
CA ASP A 6 2.72 12.43 -0.97
C ASP A 6 1.90 12.30 0.32
N ASN A 7 1.73 13.39 1.08
CA ASN A 7 0.95 13.42 2.31
C ASN A 7 -0.11 14.54 2.34
N VAL A 8 -0.26 15.26 1.23
CA VAL A 8 -1.17 16.42 1.09
C VAL A 8 -2.10 16.23 -0.10
N GLU A 9 -1.62 15.62 -1.19
CA GLU A 9 -2.44 15.26 -2.35
C GLU A 9 -2.98 13.84 -2.19
N LEU A 10 -4.29 13.69 -2.38
CA LEU A 10 -5.08 12.46 -2.21
C LEU A 10 -4.65 11.26 -3.09
N ASP A 11 -3.60 11.41 -3.88
CA ASP A 11 -3.23 10.48 -4.94
C ASP A 11 -2.26 9.39 -4.51
N PHE A 12 -1.59 9.49 -3.35
CA PHE A 12 -0.63 8.48 -2.90
C PHE A 12 -0.57 8.37 -1.37
N PRO A 13 -0.46 7.15 -0.80
CA PRO A 13 -0.08 7.00 0.60
C PRO A 13 1.32 7.56 0.81
N ALA A 14 1.58 8.11 2.01
CA ALA A 14 2.88 8.63 2.39
C ALA A 14 3.99 7.59 2.17
N ARG A 15 5.11 8.03 1.58
CA ARG A 15 6.28 7.19 1.31
C ARG A 15 7.54 7.83 1.84
N MET A 16 8.51 6.99 2.16
CA MET A 16 9.88 7.41 2.34
C MET A 16 10.54 7.71 0.98
N SER A 17 11.66 8.43 0.99
CA SER A 17 12.40 8.83 -0.22
C SER A 17 12.91 7.64 -1.05
N ASP A 18 13.03 6.47 -0.43
CA ASP A 18 13.40 5.20 -1.06
C ASP A 18 12.19 4.41 -1.60
N GLY A 19 10.98 4.95 -1.50
CA GLY A 19 9.74 4.38 -2.03
C GLY A 19 8.99 3.47 -1.07
N ARG A 20 9.54 3.17 0.11
CA ARG A 20 8.87 2.32 1.10
C ARG A 20 7.69 3.05 1.74
N GLN A 21 6.59 2.32 1.96
CA GLN A 21 5.40 2.82 2.67
C GLN A 21 5.53 2.72 4.19
N PHE A 22 6.30 1.74 4.67
CA PHE A 22 6.60 1.52 6.08
C PHE A 22 8.06 1.11 6.25
N THR A 23 8.57 1.20 7.47
CA THR A 23 9.94 0.76 7.78
C THR A 23 10.06 -0.75 7.61
N ASP A 24 10.74 -1.16 6.55
CA ASP A 24 11.05 -2.56 6.31
C ASP A 24 12.26 -2.99 7.14
N TYR A 25 12.06 -3.99 8.01
CA TYR A 25 13.08 -4.57 8.89
C TYR A 25 13.77 -5.81 8.31
N ARG A 26 13.45 -6.20 7.08
CA ARG A 26 14.13 -7.34 6.42
C ARG A 26 15.63 -7.09 6.30
N GLN A 27 16.40 -8.16 6.43
CA GLN A 27 17.84 -8.11 6.35
C GLN A 27 18.30 -7.64 4.96
N ASN A 28 19.33 -6.78 4.93
CA ASN A 28 19.86 -6.24 3.68
C ASN A 28 20.37 -7.33 2.72
N CYS A 29 20.87 -8.45 3.25
CA CYS A 29 21.30 -9.61 2.45
C CYS A 29 20.15 -10.18 1.59
N LEU A 30 18.96 -10.33 2.17
CA LEU A 30 17.79 -10.83 1.44
C LEU A 30 17.34 -9.86 0.36
N MET A 31 17.36 -8.55 0.66
CA MET A 31 17.01 -7.52 -0.30
C MET A 31 18.02 -7.44 -1.46
N ASN A 32 19.31 -7.47 -1.16
CA ASN A 32 20.37 -7.44 -2.17
C ASN A 32 20.30 -8.67 -3.07
N ASN A 33 20.14 -9.87 -2.50
CA ASN A 33 19.98 -11.10 -3.28
C ASN A 33 18.76 -11.05 -4.22
N ASN A 34 17.68 -10.37 -3.84
CA ASN A 34 16.52 -10.18 -4.72
C ASN A 34 16.79 -9.20 -5.88
N ILE A 35 17.75 -8.28 -5.73
CA ILE A 35 18.11 -7.28 -6.75
C ILE A 35 19.17 -7.86 -7.69
N THR A 36 20.23 -8.44 -7.13
CA THR A 36 21.45 -8.81 -7.86
C THR A 36 21.60 -10.31 -8.08
N GLY A 37 20.81 -11.13 -7.39
CA GLY A 37 20.96 -12.58 -7.34
C GLY A 37 21.99 -13.02 -6.30
N ALA A 38 22.31 -14.32 -6.26
CA ALA A 38 23.36 -14.86 -5.40
C ALA A 38 24.77 -14.57 -5.97
N LYS A 39 25.20 -13.31 -5.91
CA LYS A 39 26.56 -12.90 -6.28
C LYS A 39 27.44 -12.76 -5.05
N GLY A 40 28.76 -12.66 -5.28
CA GLY A 40 29.70 -12.30 -4.23
C GLY A 40 29.56 -10.84 -3.80
N SER A 41 29.88 -10.54 -2.54
CA SER A 41 29.72 -9.20 -1.93
C SER A 41 30.38 -8.06 -2.72
N TRP A 42 31.52 -8.32 -3.36
CA TRP A 42 32.21 -7.33 -4.19
C TRP A 42 31.43 -6.98 -5.46
N LEU A 43 30.94 -7.99 -6.18
CA LEU A 43 30.14 -7.82 -7.39
C LEU A 43 28.83 -7.11 -7.08
N ASP A 44 28.20 -7.46 -5.97
CA ASP A 44 26.98 -6.80 -5.50
C ASP A 44 27.21 -5.33 -5.21
N ARG A 45 28.25 -5.02 -4.43
CA ARG A 45 28.60 -3.63 -4.14
C ARG A 45 28.87 -2.84 -5.42
N TYR A 46 29.64 -3.41 -6.34
CA TYR A 46 29.95 -2.76 -7.61
C TYR A 46 28.68 -2.54 -8.45
N TYR A 47 27.80 -3.53 -8.53
CA TYR A 47 26.53 -3.39 -9.24
C TYR A 47 25.63 -2.32 -8.63
N LEU A 48 25.44 -2.34 -7.30
CA LEU A 48 24.57 -1.40 -6.59
C LEU A 48 25.06 0.04 -6.72
N ILE A 49 26.38 0.28 -6.68
CA ILE A 49 26.95 1.62 -6.85
C ILE A 49 26.68 2.14 -8.27
N ASN A 50 26.95 1.31 -9.30
CA ASN A 50 26.84 1.76 -10.69
C ASN A 50 25.41 1.78 -11.23
N ASN A 51 24.46 1.13 -10.56
CA ASN A 51 23.05 1.03 -10.99
C ASN A 51 22.07 1.60 -9.95
N ALA A 52 22.55 2.37 -8.97
CA ALA A 52 21.75 2.86 -7.85
C ALA A 52 20.46 3.58 -8.31
N GLU A 53 20.59 4.48 -9.29
CA GLU A 53 19.46 5.25 -9.83
C GLU A 53 18.44 4.35 -10.55
N ALA A 54 18.92 3.39 -11.35
CA ALA A 54 18.05 2.45 -12.06
C ALA A 54 17.30 1.53 -11.10
N VAL A 55 18.00 1.03 -10.06
CA VAL A 55 17.40 0.20 -9.01
C VAL A 55 16.34 1.00 -8.25
N HIS A 56 16.64 2.25 -7.87
CA HIS A 56 15.69 3.12 -7.18
C HIS A 56 14.44 3.37 -8.03
N ALA A 57 14.60 3.77 -9.30
CA ALA A 57 13.48 4.01 -10.21
C ALA A 57 12.61 2.75 -10.40
N GLN A 58 13.23 1.56 -10.48
CA GLN A 58 12.51 0.30 -10.59
C GLN A 58 11.71 -0.01 -9.32
N MET A 59 12.27 0.25 -8.13
CA MET A 59 11.55 0.05 -6.87
C MET A 59 10.37 1.01 -6.75
N MET A 60 10.57 2.29 -7.07
CA MET A 60 9.48 3.28 -7.11
C MET A 60 8.35 2.86 -8.04
N LYS A 61 8.68 2.34 -9.23
CA LYS A 61 7.69 1.85 -10.19
C LYS A 61 6.90 0.65 -9.65
N LYS A 62 7.58 -0.34 -9.06
CA LYS A 62 6.92 -1.52 -8.45
C LYS A 62 5.98 -1.13 -7.31
N GLU A 63 6.42 -0.20 -6.47
CA GLU A 63 5.59 0.30 -5.37
C GLU A 63 4.39 1.08 -5.91
N ALA A 64 4.58 1.92 -6.94
CA ALA A 64 3.47 2.59 -7.62
C ALA A 64 2.47 1.59 -8.20
N GLU A 65 2.91 0.56 -8.92
CA GLU A 65 2.00 -0.44 -9.52
C GLU A 65 1.13 -1.17 -8.47
N LYS A 66 1.69 -1.43 -7.29
CA LYS A 66 0.96 -2.13 -6.22
C LYS A 66 -0.02 -1.26 -5.44
N THR A 67 0.27 0.03 -5.33
CA THR A 67 -0.34 0.88 -4.30
C THR A 67 -0.91 2.17 -4.84
N LYS A 68 -0.69 2.47 -6.13
CA LYS A 68 -1.34 3.57 -6.81
C LYS A 68 -2.84 3.31 -6.80
N CYS A 69 -3.59 4.31 -6.35
CA CYS A 69 -5.03 4.32 -6.52
C CYS A 69 -5.33 4.35 -8.02
N THR A 70 -5.87 3.26 -8.57
CA THR A 70 -6.28 3.21 -9.98
C THR A 70 -7.77 3.52 -10.14
N LYS A 71 -8.55 3.34 -9.07
CA LYS A 71 -9.99 3.62 -9.01
C LYS A 71 -10.34 4.20 -7.65
N CYS A 72 -10.99 5.36 -7.63
CA CYS A 72 -11.48 5.99 -6.39
C CYS A 72 -12.70 5.29 -5.78
N THR A 73 -13.19 4.21 -6.40
CA THR A 73 -14.39 3.46 -5.99
C THR A 73 -14.10 2.31 -5.04
N ASP A 74 -12.81 2.03 -4.77
CA ASP A 74 -12.43 1.02 -3.79
C ASP A 74 -12.79 1.56 -2.40
N ASN A 75 -14.06 1.40 -2.03
CA ASN A 75 -14.53 1.57 -0.68
C ASN A 75 -13.65 0.67 0.20
N THR A 76 -12.73 1.28 0.93
CA THR A 76 -11.94 0.63 1.98
C THR A 76 -12.83 0.16 3.15
N VAL A 77 -14.11 0.50 3.08
CA VAL A 77 -15.16 0.02 3.97
C VAL A 77 -15.46 -1.44 3.60
N LEU A 78 -15.04 -2.35 4.49
CA LEU A 78 -15.43 -3.75 4.43
C LEU A 78 -16.97 -3.86 4.37
N PRO A 79 -17.53 -4.83 3.63
CA PRO A 79 -18.97 -5.02 3.59
C PRO A 79 -19.49 -5.28 5.01
N VAL A 80 -20.58 -4.60 5.36
CA VAL A 80 -21.23 -4.77 6.67
C VAL A 80 -22.09 -6.02 6.69
N ARG A 81 -22.12 -6.73 7.82
CA ARG A 81 -22.88 -7.98 7.97
C ARG A 81 -24.39 -7.73 7.96
N THR A 82 -24.80 -6.71 8.69
CA THR A 82 -26.20 -6.32 8.83
C THR A 82 -26.36 -4.84 8.56
N ILE A 83 -27.49 -4.45 7.99
CA ILE A 83 -27.90 -3.07 7.79
C ILE A 83 -29.13 -2.83 8.66
N ILE A 84 -29.09 -1.78 9.46
CA ILE A 84 -30.26 -1.31 10.21
C ILE A 84 -31.01 -0.26 9.40
N ASN A 85 -32.29 -0.50 9.16
CA ASN A 85 -33.19 0.47 8.55
C ASN A 85 -34.17 0.93 9.63
N CYS A 86 -34.04 2.19 10.04
CA CYS A 86 -34.86 2.81 11.07
C CYS A 86 -35.95 3.68 10.45
N SER A 87 -37.19 3.38 10.79
CA SER A 87 -38.35 4.25 10.55
C SER A 87 -38.75 4.94 11.87
N PRO A 88 -39.61 5.98 11.84
CA PRO A 88 -40.13 6.60 13.07
C PRO A 88 -40.85 5.64 14.01
N VAL A 89 -41.30 4.48 13.49
CA VAL A 89 -42.06 3.46 14.24
C VAL A 89 -41.13 2.38 14.84
N GLY A 90 -39.88 2.27 14.36
CA GLY A 90 -38.92 1.28 14.83
C GLY A 90 -37.85 0.93 13.80
N CYS A 91 -36.87 0.13 14.24
CA CYS A 91 -35.72 -0.28 13.43
C CYS A 91 -35.75 -1.78 13.12
N ASN A 92 -35.48 -2.12 11.87
CA ASN A 92 -35.36 -3.49 11.39
C ASN A 92 -33.93 -3.80 10.93
N TYR A 93 -33.42 -4.96 11.35
CA TYR A 93 -32.13 -5.48 10.92
C TYR A 93 -32.32 -6.33 9.67
N LYS A 94 -31.59 -6.00 8.60
CA LYS A 94 -31.51 -6.82 7.38
C LYS A 94 -30.10 -7.35 7.23
N MET A 95 -29.98 -8.64 6.88
CA MET A 95 -28.68 -9.22 6.52
C MET A 95 -28.26 -8.65 5.16
N ASN A 96 -27.04 -8.16 5.07
CA ASN A 96 -26.47 -7.62 3.83
C ASN A 96 -25.46 -8.59 3.23
N ASP A 97 -24.46 -8.99 4.01
CA ASP A 97 -23.45 -9.98 3.60
C ASP A 97 -23.14 -10.93 4.77
N PRO A 98 -23.33 -12.26 4.64
CA PRO A 98 -22.97 -13.23 5.68
C PRO A 98 -21.50 -13.19 6.10
N MET A 99 -20.60 -12.82 5.18
CA MET A 99 -19.14 -12.70 5.40
C MET A 99 -18.71 -11.28 5.79
N GLY A 100 -19.64 -10.32 5.81
CA GLY A 100 -19.39 -8.95 6.24
C GLY A 100 -19.13 -8.84 7.74
N ILE A 101 -18.65 -7.67 8.18
CA ILE A 101 -18.31 -7.40 9.59
C ILE A 101 -19.11 -6.21 10.10
N GLY A 102 -19.67 -6.35 11.30
CA GLY A 102 -20.37 -5.26 11.99
C GLY A 102 -21.73 -4.92 11.39
N GLN A 103 -22.20 -3.73 11.73
CA GLN A 103 -23.55 -3.25 11.44
C GLN A 103 -23.49 -1.87 10.78
N GLY A 104 -24.01 -1.76 9.56
CA GLY A 104 -24.17 -0.50 8.84
C GLY A 104 -25.56 0.10 9.02
N ARG A 105 -25.73 1.35 8.56
CA ARG A 105 -27.01 2.07 8.52
C ARG A 105 -27.41 2.27 7.06
N ALA A 106 -28.71 2.12 6.76
CA ALA A 106 -29.29 2.47 5.46
C ALA A 106 -29.67 3.96 5.42
#